data_AF-A0A673GWR8-F1
#
_entry.id   AF-A0A673GWR8-F1
#
_cell.length_a   1.000
_cell.length_b   1.000
_cell.length_c   1.000
_cell.angle_alpha   90.00
_cell.angle_beta   90.00
_cell.angle_gamma   90.00
#
_symmetry.space_group_name_H-M   'P 1'
#
loop_
_entity.id
_entity.type
_entity.pdbx_description
1 polymer ?
#
loop_
_entity_poly.entity_id
_entity_poly.type
_entity_poly.pdbx_seq_one_letter_code
_entity_poly.pdbx_strand_id
1 'polypeptide(L)'
;MVTPTLRVEIALLALLPRNHEKNRCMDVLPPDRCLPFLITIDGESSNYINASYKQPSAFIVTQHPLPNTVKDFWRLALDYHCTSIVMLNDVDPAQLCPQYWPENGVHRHGPIQVEFVSADLEEDIISRIFRIYNAARPQDGYRMVQQFQFLGWPMYRDTPVSKRSFLKLIRQVDKWQEEYDGGEGRTVVHCLNGGGRSGTFCAISIVCEMLCHQHSVDVFHAVKTLRNNKPNMVDLLVSVRTSTSTSDSGLSTSTEDFTAADGAGKELLSSLFNDKKL
;
A
#
# COMPACT_ATOMS: atom_id res chain seq x y z
N MET A 1 10.94 -15.29 -17.43
CA MET A 1 10.12 -15.30 -16.21
C MET A 1 11.05 -14.99 -15.02
N VAL A 2 11.00 -13.78 -14.43
CA VAL A 2 11.92 -13.35 -13.35
C VAL A 2 11.12 -12.76 -12.18
N THR A 3 10.10 -13.49 -11.74
CA THR A 3 9.52 -13.28 -10.41
C THR A 3 9.45 -14.65 -9.77
N PRO A 4 10.19 -14.92 -8.68
CA PRO A 4 10.05 -16.18 -7.97
C PRO A 4 8.61 -16.28 -7.46
N THR A 5 7.93 -17.38 -7.75
CA THR A 5 6.70 -17.75 -7.06
C THR A 5 7.02 -17.77 -5.56
N LEU A 6 6.19 -17.12 -4.74
CA LEU A 6 6.38 -17.02 -3.30
C LEU A 6 6.34 -18.46 -2.74
N ARG A 7 7.51 -19.05 -2.47
CA ARG A 7 7.57 -20.37 -1.84
C ARG A 7 6.96 -20.23 -0.44
N VAL A 8 6.07 -21.14 -0.08
CA VAL A 8 5.38 -21.22 1.23
C VAL A 8 6.36 -21.07 2.41
N GLU A 9 7.62 -21.47 2.21
CA GLU A 9 8.73 -21.39 3.16
C GLU A 9 9.14 -19.97 3.59
N ILE A 10 8.60 -18.90 2.98
CA ILE A 10 9.07 -17.52 3.18
C ILE A 10 8.10 -16.68 4.04
N ALA A 11 6.88 -17.15 4.35
CA ALA A 11 5.85 -16.38 5.06
C ALA A 11 5.27 -17.13 6.27
N LEU A 12 6.10 -17.87 7.00
CA LEU A 12 5.66 -18.77 8.08
C LEU A 12 4.96 -18.02 9.21
N LEU A 13 5.40 -16.79 9.53
CA LEU A 13 4.79 -15.99 10.60
C LEU A 13 3.37 -15.54 10.22
N ALA A 14 3.17 -15.17 8.97
CA ALA A 14 1.85 -14.80 8.44
C ALA A 14 0.88 -16.00 8.43
N LEU A 15 1.41 -17.22 8.28
CA LEU A 15 0.66 -18.47 8.25
C LEU A 15 0.34 -19.04 9.64
N LEU A 16 0.79 -18.43 10.73
CA LEU A 16 0.41 -18.88 12.07
C LEU A 16 -1.10 -18.72 12.29
N PRO A 17 -1.81 -19.70 12.89
CA PRO A 17 -3.27 -19.64 13.05
C PRO A 17 -3.77 -18.34 13.71
N ARG A 18 -3.04 -17.84 14.71
CA ARG A 18 -3.35 -16.57 15.40
C ARG A 18 -3.30 -15.31 14.52
N ASN A 19 -2.71 -15.41 13.33
CA ASN A 19 -2.54 -14.30 12.38
C ASN A 19 -3.45 -14.43 11.15
N HIS A 20 -4.16 -15.56 10.97
CA HIS A 20 -5.03 -15.79 9.80
C HIS A 20 -6.08 -14.70 9.63
N GLU A 21 -6.78 -14.35 10.70
CA GLU A 21 -7.81 -13.31 10.69
C GLU A 21 -7.26 -11.89 10.49
N LYS A 22 -5.93 -11.71 10.53
CA LYS A 22 -5.27 -10.44 10.24
C LYS A 22 -4.88 -10.28 8.77
N ASN A 23 -5.08 -11.32 7.95
CA ASN A 23 -4.78 -11.34 6.53
C ASN A 23 -6.05 -11.22 5.70
N ARG A 24 -6.07 -10.28 4.76
CA ARG A 24 -7.19 -10.13 3.82
C ARG A 24 -7.27 -11.28 2.82
N CYS A 25 -6.11 -11.79 2.40
CA CYS A 25 -5.98 -12.87 1.43
C CYS A 25 -4.78 -13.73 1.80
N MET A 26 -5.00 -15.05 1.93
CA MET A 26 -3.93 -16.00 2.28
C MET A 26 -2.95 -16.25 1.13
N ASP A 27 -3.28 -15.83 -0.08
CA ASP A 27 -2.35 -15.85 -1.23
C ASP A 27 -1.47 -14.60 -1.29
N VAL A 28 -1.79 -13.56 -0.51
CA VAL A 28 -1.07 -12.28 -0.47
C VAL A 28 -0.47 -12.05 0.91
N LEU A 29 0.56 -12.83 1.22
CA LEU A 29 1.27 -12.74 2.50
C LEU A 29 2.61 -12.01 2.36
N PRO A 30 3.00 -11.21 3.37
CA PRO A 30 4.32 -10.60 3.41
C PRO A 30 5.39 -11.66 3.71
N PRO A 31 6.57 -11.59 3.06
CA PRO A 31 7.74 -12.37 3.45
C PRO A 31 8.18 -12.07 4.89
N ASP A 32 8.57 -13.10 5.65
CA ASP A 32 9.02 -12.97 7.04
C ASP A 32 10.21 -12.00 7.18
N ARG A 33 11.15 -12.06 6.22
CA ARG A 33 12.32 -11.15 6.14
C ARG A 33 11.98 -9.67 5.94
N CYS A 34 10.73 -9.36 5.61
CA CYS A 34 10.25 -8.00 5.36
C CYS A 34 9.08 -7.63 6.28
N LEU A 35 8.75 -8.46 7.27
CA LEU A 35 7.67 -8.14 8.19
C LEU A 35 8.08 -7.02 9.15
N PRO A 36 7.29 -5.94 9.26
CA PRO A 36 7.38 -5.06 10.41
C PRO A 36 6.74 -5.74 11.62
N PHE A 37 7.33 -5.56 12.80
CA PHE A 37 6.81 -6.03 14.07
C PHE A 37 6.35 -4.85 14.90
N LEU A 38 5.08 -4.86 15.31
CA LEU A 38 4.52 -3.83 16.16
C LEU A 38 5.09 -3.93 17.58
N ILE A 39 5.36 -2.79 18.20
CA ILE A 39 5.84 -2.74 19.58
C ILE A 39 4.67 -3.12 20.48
N THR A 40 4.80 -4.24 21.19
CA THR A 40 3.82 -4.71 22.17
C THR A 40 4.19 -4.18 23.55
N ILE A 41 3.23 -3.54 24.21
CA ILE A 41 3.29 -3.16 25.62
C ILE A 41 2.35 -4.12 26.37
N ASP A 42 2.70 -4.48 27.60
CA ASP A 42 2.11 -5.52 28.44
C ASP A 42 0.63 -5.87 28.13
N GLY A 43 0.36 -7.16 27.88
CA GLY A 43 -0.98 -7.72 27.65
C GLY A 43 -1.44 -7.78 26.17
N GLU A 44 -0.72 -7.16 25.23
CA GLU A 44 -1.03 -7.24 23.81
C GLU A 44 -0.63 -8.60 23.21
N SER A 45 -1.58 -9.34 22.62
CA SER A 45 -1.38 -10.75 22.25
C SER A 45 -0.62 -10.99 20.94
N SER A 46 -0.45 -9.98 20.09
CA SER A 46 0.20 -10.13 18.77
C SER A 46 0.90 -8.85 18.32
N ASN A 47 2.13 -9.02 17.81
CA ASN A 47 2.94 -7.99 17.16
C ASN A 47 2.86 -8.05 15.62
N TYR A 48 1.99 -8.91 15.08
CA TYR A 48 1.85 -9.14 13.65
C TYR A 48 0.89 -8.16 12.99
N ILE A 49 1.28 -7.67 11.81
CA ILE A 49 0.44 -6.97 10.84
C ILE A 49 0.85 -7.39 9.41
N ASN A 50 -0.12 -7.51 8.49
CA ASN A 50 0.16 -7.77 7.08
C ASN A 50 0.72 -6.50 6.40
N ALA A 51 2.03 -6.33 6.48
CA ALA A 51 2.77 -5.26 5.82
C ALA A 51 4.17 -5.75 5.41
N SER A 52 4.79 -5.06 4.47
CA SER A 52 6.17 -5.29 4.06
C SER A 52 6.98 -4.01 4.18
N TYR A 53 8.11 -4.12 4.87
CA TYR A 53 9.09 -3.08 5.10
C TYR A 53 10.48 -3.69 5.10
N LYS A 54 11.42 -3.05 4.40
CA LYS A 54 12.83 -3.44 4.43
C LYS A 54 13.69 -2.19 4.45
N GLN A 55 14.44 -1.99 5.52
CA GLN A 55 15.41 -0.89 5.57
C GLN A 55 16.44 -1.01 4.43
N PRO A 56 16.87 0.10 3.81
CA PRO A 56 16.46 1.49 4.07
C PRO A 56 15.31 1.98 3.16
N SER A 57 14.13 1.35 3.20
CA SER A 57 12.96 1.77 2.39
C SER A 57 12.26 3.00 2.95
N ALA A 58 11.89 3.95 2.08
CA ALA A 58 10.99 5.05 2.39
C ALA A 58 9.53 4.59 2.57
N PHE A 59 9.18 3.41 2.04
CA PHE A 59 7.82 2.89 2.01
C PHE A 59 7.60 1.72 2.96
N ILE A 60 6.42 1.70 3.59
CA ILE A 60 5.81 0.52 4.20
C ILE A 60 4.56 0.18 3.42
N VAL A 61 4.53 -1.00 2.80
CA VAL A 61 3.40 -1.40 1.96
C VAL A 61 2.50 -2.37 2.71
N THR A 62 1.21 -2.07 2.81
CA THR A 62 0.25 -2.88 3.57
C THR A 62 -1.06 -3.06 2.80
N GLN A 63 -1.86 -4.06 3.19
CA GLN A 63 -3.24 -4.21 2.72
C GLN A 63 -4.13 -3.10 3.29
N HIS A 64 -5.32 -2.91 2.71
CA HIS A 64 -6.35 -2.08 3.35
C HIS A 64 -6.69 -2.69 4.72
N PRO A 65 -6.68 -1.92 5.82
CA PRO A 65 -6.96 -2.45 7.16
C PRO A 65 -8.28 -3.22 7.20
N LEU A 66 -8.31 -4.33 7.93
CA LEU A 66 -9.53 -5.07 8.23
C LEU A 66 -10.20 -4.45 9.47
N PRO A 67 -11.49 -4.70 9.71
CA PRO A 67 -12.17 -4.20 10.91
C PRO A 67 -11.43 -4.49 12.22
N ASN A 68 -10.83 -5.69 12.33
CA ASN A 68 -10.05 -6.14 13.48
C ASN A 68 -8.57 -5.70 13.47
N THR A 69 -8.07 -5.06 12.40
CA THR A 69 -6.67 -4.60 12.30
C THR A 69 -6.50 -3.09 12.19
N VAL A 70 -7.57 -2.29 12.31
CA VAL A 70 -7.50 -0.80 12.33
C VAL A 70 -6.56 -0.30 13.43
N LYS A 71 -6.64 -0.88 14.64
CA LYS A 71 -5.73 -0.53 15.74
C LYS A 71 -4.27 -0.79 15.36
N ASP A 72 -3.99 -1.96 14.79
CA ASP A 72 -2.65 -2.38 14.39
C ASP A 72 -2.10 -1.49 13.26
N PHE A 73 -2.94 -1.01 12.35
CA PHE A 73 -2.56 -0.07 11.30
C PHE A 73 -2.07 1.28 11.85
N TRP A 74 -2.78 1.86 12.84
CA TRP A 74 -2.32 3.10 13.47
C TRP A 74 -1.11 2.90 14.36
N ARG A 75 -0.98 1.71 14.99
CA ARG A 75 0.26 1.32 15.69
C ARG A 75 1.44 1.27 14.72
N LEU A 76 1.27 0.70 13.52
CA LEU A 76 2.30 0.68 12.48
C LEU A 76 2.78 2.09 12.16
N ALA A 77 1.84 3.03 11.94
CA ALA A 77 2.18 4.42 11.64
C ALA A 77 3.00 5.09 12.76
N LEU A 78 2.67 4.82 14.02
CA LEU A 78 3.40 5.34 15.18
C LEU A 78 4.78 4.67 15.36
N ASP A 79 4.80 3.34 15.39
CA ASP A 79 5.98 2.52 15.70
C ASP A 79 7.09 2.67 14.65
N TYR A 80 6.72 2.97 13.41
CA TYR A 80 7.66 3.15 12.30
C TYR A 80 7.85 4.62 11.89
N HIS A 81 7.36 5.56 12.71
CA HIS A 81 7.51 7.01 12.48
C HIS A 81 6.98 7.47 11.11
N CYS A 82 5.85 6.90 10.67
CA CYS A 82 5.24 7.27 9.40
C CYS A 82 4.57 8.64 9.52
N THR A 83 4.79 9.47 8.51
CA THR A 83 4.26 10.85 8.42
C THR A 83 3.27 10.99 7.28
N SER A 84 3.28 10.06 6.32
CA SER A 84 2.31 10.02 5.21
C SER A 84 1.63 8.67 5.11
N ILE A 85 0.39 8.69 4.65
CA ILE A 85 -0.38 7.50 4.25
C ILE A 85 -0.91 7.74 2.83
N VAL A 86 -0.69 6.81 1.90
CA VAL A 86 -1.23 6.85 0.55
C VAL A 86 -2.25 5.72 0.38
N MET A 87 -3.49 6.10 0.10
CA MET A 87 -4.64 5.20 -0.09
C MET A 87 -5.06 5.20 -1.57
N LEU A 88 -4.99 4.05 -2.23
CA LEU A 88 -5.20 3.89 -3.68
C LEU A 88 -6.44 3.05 -4.02
N ASN A 89 -7.41 3.01 -3.11
CA ASN A 89 -8.70 2.35 -3.27
C ASN A 89 -9.77 3.14 -2.54
N ASP A 90 -11.04 2.82 -2.84
CA ASP A 90 -12.18 3.38 -2.13
C ASP A 90 -12.47 2.59 -0.85
N VAL A 91 -13.26 3.22 0.03
CA VAL A 91 -13.93 2.52 1.14
C VAL A 91 -15.06 1.71 0.54
N ASP A 92 -15.04 0.39 0.77
CA ASP A 92 -16.07 -0.52 0.31
C ASP A 92 -16.45 -1.47 1.44
N PRO A 93 -17.57 -1.22 2.14
CA PRO A 93 -18.05 -2.08 3.20
C PRO A 93 -18.29 -3.53 2.74
N ALA A 94 -18.67 -3.75 1.47
CA ALA A 94 -18.90 -5.08 0.93
C ALA A 94 -17.61 -5.88 0.75
N GLN A 95 -16.46 -5.21 0.67
CA GLN A 95 -15.13 -5.83 0.62
C GLN A 95 -14.42 -5.82 1.97
N LEU A 96 -15.11 -5.52 3.08
CA LEU A 96 -14.49 -5.35 4.39
C LEU A 96 -13.34 -4.32 4.36
N CYS A 97 -13.54 -3.23 3.62
CA CYS A 97 -12.64 -2.08 3.60
C CYS A 97 -13.22 -0.97 4.47
N PRO A 98 -13.14 -1.07 5.82
CA PRO A 98 -13.66 -0.05 6.70
C PRO A 98 -12.93 1.28 6.48
N GLN A 99 -13.65 2.36 6.73
CA GLN A 99 -13.00 3.63 7.03
C GLN A 99 -12.22 3.48 8.33
N TYR A 100 -10.91 3.69 8.28
CA TYR A 100 -10.03 3.54 9.45
C TYR A 100 -9.71 4.88 10.14
N TRP A 101 -10.31 5.99 9.69
CA TRP A 101 -10.05 7.35 10.19
C TRP A 101 -11.34 8.04 10.69
N PRO A 102 -11.22 9.02 11.60
CA PRO A 102 -12.32 9.91 11.98
C PRO A 102 -12.63 10.94 10.89
N GLU A 103 -13.91 11.27 10.68
CA GLU A 103 -14.30 12.47 9.90
C GLU A 103 -14.33 13.72 10.75
N ASN A 104 -14.53 13.57 12.06
CA ASN A 104 -14.52 14.64 13.05
C ASN A 104 -14.05 14.12 14.41
N GLY A 105 -13.52 15.04 15.23
CA GLY A 105 -13.11 14.73 16.60
C GLY A 105 -12.02 13.65 16.69
N VAL A 106 -12.12 12.82 17.72
CA VAL A 106 -11.10 11.82 18.08
C VAL A 106 -11.70 10.42 18.08
N HIS A 107 -11.11 9.50 17.30
CA HIS A 107 -11.35 8.07 17.41
C HIS A 107 -10.32 7.42 18.33
N ARG A 108 -10.79 6.48 19.17
CA ARG A 108 -9.95 5.75 20.13
C ARG A 108 -9.94 4.26 19.83
N HIS A 109 -8.75 3.71 19.65
CA HIS A 109 -8.51 2.29 19.44
C HIS A 109 -7.62 1.75 20.57
N GLY A 110 -8.22 1.49 21.73
CA GLY A 110 -7.47 1.24 22.96
C GLY A 110 -6.66 2.48 23.37
N PRO A 111 -5.33 2.38 23.56
CA PRO A 111 -4.49 3.54 23.90
C PRO A 111 -4.21 4.47 22.71
N ILE A 112 -4.50 4.03 21.48
CA ILE A 112 -4.25 4.82 20.28
C ILE A 112 -5.38 5.82 20.07
N GLN A 113 -5.01 7.09 19.93
CA GLN A 113 -5.91 8.18 19.60
C GLN A 113 -5.57 8.71 18.22
N VAL A 114 -6.59 8.88 17.39
CA VAL A 114 -6.50 9.46 16.05
C VAL A 114 -7.49 10.60 16.01
N GLU A 115 -6.98 11.81 15.82
CA GLU A 115 -7.78 13.03 15.79
C GLU A 115 -7.76 13.63 14.40
N PHE A 116 -8.95 13.96 13.90
CA PHE A 116 -9.09 14.71 12.67
C PHE A 116 -8.68 16.18 12.90
N VAL A 117 -7.78 16.69 12.06
CA VAL A 117 -7.31 18.08 12.14
C VAL A 117 -7.89 18.90 10.99
N SER A 118 -7.68 18.45 9.76
CA SER A 118 -8.20 19.13 8.57
C SER A 118 -8.30 18.18 7.38
N ALA A 119 -9.06 18.60 6.37
CA ALA A 119 -9.09 17.95 5.08
C ALA A 119 -9.12 18.99 3.96
N ASP A 120 -8.58 18.60 2.82
CA ASP A 120 -8.62 19.35 1.57
C ASP A 120 -8.90 18.38 0.41
N LEU A 121 -9.47 18.91 -0.68
CA LEU A 121 -9.72 18.16 -1.91
C LEU A 121 -9.09 18.92 -3.08
N GLU A 122 -8.12 18.31 -3.73
CA GLU A 122 -7.46 18.87 -4.90
C GLU A 122 -7.53 17.88 -6.08
N GLU A 123 -8.31 18.23 -7.10
CA GLU A 123 -8.62 17.33 -8.24
C GLU A 123 -9.18 15.98 -7.75
N ASP A 124 -8.45 14.88 -7.98
CA ASP A 124 -8.83 13.53 -7.60
C ASP A 124 -8.16 13.06 -6.30
N ILE A 125 -7.64 13.97 -5.48
CA ILE A 125 -6.89 13.65 -4.25
C ILE A 125 -7.58 14.29 -3.06
N ILE A 126 -8.08 13.45 -2.13
CA ILE A 126 -8.48 13.92 -0.80
C ILE A 126 -7.27 13.82 0.13
N SER A 127 -6.89 14.95 0.71
CA SER A 127 -5.82 15.04 1.69
C SER A 127 -6.42 15.25 3.08
N ARG A 128 -6.04 14.45 4.07
CA ARG A 128 -6.52 14.55 5.45
C ARG A 128 -5.35 14.61 6.41
N ILE A 129 -5.33 15.58 7.31
CA ILE A 129 -4.32 15.69 8.36
C ILE A 129 -4.89 15.13 9.65
N PHE A 130 -4.14 14.23 10.27
CA PHE A 130 -4.46 13.62 11.55
C PHE A 130 -3.38 13.92 12.58
N ARG A 131 -3.81 14.11 13.82
CA ARG A 131 -2.93 14.05 14.99
C ARG A 131 -3.10 12.68 15.63
N ILE A 132 -2.02 11.89 15.66
CA ILE A 132 -2.03 10.55 16.24
C ILE A 132 -1.17 10.50 17.50
N TYR A 133 -1.63 9.74 18.50
CA TYR A 133 -1.00 9.67 19.81
C TYR A 133 -1.20 8.29 20.44
N ASN A 134 -0.19 7.79 21.15
CA ASN A 134 -0.28 6.57 21.94
C ASN A 134 -0.28 6.90 23.44
N ALA A 135 -1.44 6.81 24.08
CA ALA A 135 -1.58 7.07 25.51
C ALA A 135 -0.81 6.08 26.40
N ALA A 136 -0.41 4.91 25.88
CA ALA A 136 0.45 3.97 26.60
C ALA A 136 1.95 4.34 26.51
N ARG A 137 2.32 5.30 25.65
CA ARG A 137 3.69 5.83 25.49
C ARG A 137 3.67 7.36 25.41
N PRO A 138 3.26 8.05 26.48
CA PRO A 138 3.12 9.51 26.48
C PRO A 138 4.42 10.24 26.11
N GLN A 139 5.57 9.65 26.43
CA GLN A 139 6.89 10.21 26.12
C GLN A 139 7.19 10.31 24.62
N ASP A 140 6.51 9.53 23.77
CA ASP A 140 6.72 9.57 22.32
C ASP A 140 6.11 10.83 21.69
N GLY A 141 5.26 11.55 22.43
CA GLY A 141 4.51 12.69 21.94
C GLY A 141 3.44 12.32 20.91
N TYR A 142 2.82 13.35 20.32
CA TYR A 142 1.91 13.17 19.19
C TYR A 142 2.68 13.26 17.86
N ARG A 143 2.08 12.74 16.80
CA ARG A 143 2.60 12.83 15.43
C ARG A 143 1.53 13.37 14.50
N MET A 144 1.94 14.28 13.61
CA MET A 144 1.11 14.72 12.50
C MET A 144 1.28 13.76 11.33
N VAL A 145 0.17 13.25 10.81
CA VAL A 145 0.17 12.33 9.66
C VAL A 145 -0.80 12.83 8.60
N GLN A 146 -0.32 12.96 7.37
CA GLN A 146 -1.17 13.29 6.24
C GLN A 146 -1.53 12.04 5.44
N GLN A 147 -2.83 11.76 5.32
CA GLN A 147 -3.37 10.75 4.43
C GLN A 147 -3.74 11.39 3.09
N PHE A 148 -3.29 10.78 2.00
CA PHE A 148 -3.65 11.12 0.63
C PHE A 148 -4.47 9.96 0.03
N GLN A 149 -5.76 10.18 -0.18
CA GLN A 149 -6.65 9.23 -0.85
C GLN A 149 -6.81 9.62 -2.31
N PHE A 150 -6.36 8.75 -3.22
CA PHE A 150 -6.46 8.97 -4.65
C PHE A 150 -7.73 8.33 -5.23
N LEU A 151 -8.64 9.17 -5.71
CA LEU A 151 -9.92 8.79 -6.33
C LEU A 151 -9.79 8.53 -7.83
N GLY A 152 -8.72 9.02 -8.46
CA GLY A 152 -8.50 8.96 -9.92
C GLY A 152 -8.15 7.57 -10.47
N TRP A 153 -8.35 6.51 -9.69
CA TRP A 153 -8.06 5.12 -10.08
C TRP A 153 -9.25 4.19 -9.78
N PRO A 154 -10.29 4.16 -10.64
CA PRO A 154 -11.45 3.29 -10.45
C PRO A 154 -11.08 1.80 -10.42
N MET A 155 -11.74 0.99 -9.59
CA MET A 155 -11.42 -0.45 -9.38
C MET A 155 -11.39 -1.30 -10.67
N TYR A 156 -12.21 -0.97 -11.65
CA TYR A 156 -12.30 -1.68 -12.94
C TYR A 156 -11.20 -1.28 -13.94
N ARG A 157 -10.25 -0.42 -13.56
CA ARG A 157 -9.14 0.01 -14.42
C ARG A 157 -7.79 -0.44 -13.87
N ASP A 158 -6.93 -0.82 -14.81
CA ASP A 158 -5.53 -1.19 -14.57
C ASP A 158 -4.61 0.02 -14.39
N THR A 159 -5.01 1.21 -14.85
CA THR A 159 -4.23 2.45 -14.77
C THR A 159 -5.09 3.63 -14.28
N PRO A 160 -4.47 4.65 -13.65
CA PRO A 160 -5.15 5.91 -13.33
C PRO A 160 -5.80 6.55 -14.55
N VAL A 161 -6.92 7.23 -14.36
CA VAL A 161 -7.59 7.98 -15.43
C VAL A 161 -6.70 9.11 -15.95
N SER A 162 -6.01 9.81 -15.05
CA SER A 162 -5.11 10.91 -15.36
C SER A 162 -3.70 10.65 -14.82
N LYS A 163 -2.73 10.51 -15.73
CA LYS A 163 -1.29 10.43 -15.40
C LYS A 163 -0.80 11.66 -14.64
N ARG A 164 -1.26 12.84 -15.06
CA ARG A 164 -0.92 14.13 -14.43
C ARG A 164 -1.41 14.17 -12.97
N SER A 165 -2.65 13.77 -12.73
CA SER A 165 -3.24 13.70 -11.38
C SER A 165 -2.46 12.71 -10.50
N PHE A 166 -2.05 11.57 -11.07
CA PHE A 166 -1.23 10.59 -10.34
C PHE A 166 0.19 11.11 -10.02
N LEU A 167 0.86 11.81 -10.95
CA LEU A 167 2.14 12.46 -10.66
C LEU A 167 2.01 13.59 -9.62
N LYS A 168 0.86 14.27 -9.59
CA LYS A 168 0.55 15.28 -8.58
C LYS A 168 0.45 14.69 -7.19
N LEU A 169 -0.17 13.51 -7.04
CA LEU A 169 -0.19 12.76 -5.78
C LEU A 169 1.24 12.51 -5.25
N ILE A 170 2.15 12.03 -6.11
CA ILE A 170 3.55 11.78 -5.72
C ILE A 170 4.20 13.07 -5.23
N ARG A 171 4.05 14.17 -5.98
CA ARG A 171 4.59 15.49 -5.59
C ARG A 171 4.03 16.01 -4.28
N GLN A 172 2.74 15.80 -3.99
CA GLN A 172 2.15 16.21 -2.71
C GLN A 172 2.72 15.40 -1.54
N VAL A 173 2.94 14.09 -1.74
CA VAL A 173 3.56 13.22 -0.72
C VAL A 173 5.01 13.65 -0.48
N ASP A 174 5.79 13.86 -1.54
CA ASP A 174 7.19 14.30 -1.44
C ASP A 174 7.30 15.65 -0.71
N LYS A 175 6.46 16.62 -1.11
CA LYS A 175 6.41 17.93 -0.44
C LYS A 175 6.14 17.83 1.06
N TRP A 176 5.19 16.99 1.47
CA TRP A 176 4.89 16.79 2.90
C TRP A 176 6.06 16.14 3.64
N GLN A 177 6.76 15.19 2.99
CA GLN A 177 7.96 14.57 3.58
C GLN A 177 9.11 15.57 3.72
N GLU A 178 9.30 16.48 2.76
CA GLU A 178 10.33 17.53 2.80
C GLU A 178 10.05 18.59 3.89
N GLU A 179 8.78 18.94 4.11
CA GLU A 179 8.37 19.92 5.14
C GLU A 179 8.43 19.36 6.57
N TYR A 180 8.57 18.04 6.73
CA TYR A 180 8.62 17.39 8.04
C TYR A 180 10.01 17.56 8.69
N ASP A 181 10.03 18.22 9.85
CA ASP A 181 11.25 18.59 10.58
C ASP A 181 11.78 17.49 11.52
N GLY A 182 10.97 16.47 11.82
CA GLY A 182 11.28 15.43 12.81
C GLY A 182 12.10 14.24 12.28
N GLY A 183 12.95 14.45 11.27
CA GLY A 183 13.85 13.44 10.68
C GLY A 183 13.23 12.64 9.51
N GLU A 184 13.73 11.41 9.27
CA GLU A 184 13.25 10.57 8.17
C GLU A 184 11.82 10.03 8.44
N GLY A 185 10.83 10.73 7.89
CA GLY A 185 9.45 10.26 7.80
C GLY A 185 9.30 9.12 6.79
N ARG A 186 8.40 8.18 7.10
CA ARG A 186 8.06 7.07 6.18
C ARG A 186 6.66 7.24 5.63
N THR A 187 6.45 6.70 4.43
CA THR A 187 5.13 6.65 3.81
C THR A 187 4.55 5.25 3.89
N VAL A 188 3.39 5.11 4.54
CA VAL A 188 2.56 3.91 4.41
C VAL A 188 1.84 3.98 3.07
N VAL A 189 1.92 2.94 2.26
CA VAL A 189 1.20 2.86 0.98
C VAL A 189 0.29 1.65 1.02
N HIS A 190 -1.00 1.85 0.75
CA HIS A 190 -1.94 0.74 0.66
C HIS A 190 -2.92 0.89 -0.50
N CYS A 191 -3.37 -0.25 -0.97
CA CYS A 191 -4.54 -0.42 -1.82
C CYS A 191 -5.40 -1.51 -1.17
N LEU A 192 -6.15 -2.31 -1.92
CA LEU A 192 -6.88 -3.45 -1.34
C LEU A 192 -5.95 -4.47 -0.68
N ASN A 193 -4.98 -5.01 -1.44
CA ASN A 193 -4.08 -6.09 -0.99
C ASN A 193 -2.61 -5.64 -0.81
N GLY A 194 -2.34 -4.33 -0.93
CA GLY A 194 -0.98 -3.78 -0.80
C GLY A 194 -0.01 -4.25 -1.87
N GLY A 195 -0.45 -4.37 -3.13
CA GLY A 195 0.30 -5.03 -4.20
C GLY A 195 0.35 -4.24 -5.50
N GLY A 196 -0.66 -4.43 -6.36
CA GLY A 196 -0.75 -3.80 -7.68
C GLY A 196 -0.57 -2.29 -7.65
N ARG A 197 -1.62 -1.56 -7.23
CA ARG A 197 -1.61 -0.09 -7.21
C ARG A 197 -0.55 0.49 -6.28
N SER A 198 -0.40 -0.08 -5.09
CA SER A 198 0.64 0.32 -4.14
C SER A 198 2.04 0.16 -4.74
N GLY A 199 2.29 -0.96 -5.41
CA GLY A 199 3.56 -1.21 -6.09
C GLY A 199 3.80 -0.25 -7.24
N THR A 200 2.77 0.09 -8.01
CA THR A 200 2.88 1.10 -9.08
C THR A 200 3.21 2.48 -8.50
N PHE A 201 2.56 2.89 -7.41
CA PHE A 201 2.91 4.13 -6.71
C PHE A 201 4.38 4.13 -6.24
N CYS A 202 4.81 3.08 -5.55
CA CYS A 202 6.19 2.98 -5.07
C CYS A 202 7.19 2.96 -6.24
N ALA A 203 6.88 2.24 -7.33
CA ALA A 203 7.76 2.15 -8.49
C ALA A 203 7.91 3.51 -9.20
N ILE A 204 6.80 4.23 -9.41
CA ILE A 204 6.84 5.56 -10.02
C ILE A 204 7.57 6.55 -9.11
N SER A 205 7.35 6.49 -7.79
CA SER A 205 8.05 7.36 -6.83
C SER A 205 9.58 7.14 -6.89
N ILE A 206 10.03 5.88 -6.87
CA ILE A 206 11.46 5.52 -7.02
C ILE A 206 12.01 6.03 -8.36
N VAL A 207 11.26 5.88 -9.46
CA VAL A 207 11.73 6.35 -10.76
C VAL A 207 11.77 7.88 -10.85
N CYS A 208 10.82 8.58 -10.24
CA CYS A 208 10.86 10.03 -10.12
C CYS A 208 12.10 10.49 -9.35
N GLU A 209 12.44 9.82 -8.25
CA GLU A 209 13.67 10.08 -7.49
C GLU A 209 14.94 9.84 -8.33
N MET A 210 15.01 8.73 -9.08
CA MET A 210 16.11 8.45 -10.01
C MET A 210 16.27 9.53 -11.07
N LEU A 211 15.16 10.02 -11.65
CA LEU A 211 15.18 11.11 -12.62
C LEU A 211 15.71 12.40 -12.03
N CYS A 212 15.24 12.78 -10.83
CA CYS A 212 15.60 14.02 -10.16
C CYS A 212 17.09 14.04 -9.74
N HIS A 213 17.63 12.91 -9.27
CA HIS A 213 18.97 12.88 -8.68
C HIS A 213 20.05 12.25 -9.55
N GLN A 214 19.69 11.31 -10.44
CA GLN A 214 20.66 10.50 -11.20
C GLN A 214 20.58 10.73 -12.71
N HIS A 215 19.60 11.51 -13.19
CA HIS A 215 19.33 11.74 -14.62
C HIS A 215 19.26 10.46 -15.47
N SER A 216 18.89 9.34 -14.83
CA SER A 216 18.77 8.03 -15.44
C SER A 216 17.58 7.30 -14.85
N VAL A 217 17.06 6.30 -15.58
CA VAL A 217 15.88 5.53 -15.17
C VAL A 217 16.15 4.06 -15.38
N ASP A 218 15.91 3.27 -14.34
CA ASP A 218 15.83 1.81 -14.44
C ASP A 218 14.53 1.31 -13.80
N VAL A 219 13.46 1.32 -14.61
CA VAL A 219 12.15 0.82 -14.20
C VAL A 219 12.21 -0.66 -13.80
N PHE A 220 13.01 -1.46 -14.51
CA PHE A 220 13.12 -2.88 -14.22
C PHE A 220 13.76 -3.11 -12.85
N HIS A 221 14.82 -2.38 -12.54
CA HIS A 221 15.46 -2.41 -11.23
C HIS A 221 14.50 -1.95 -10.12
N ALA A 222 13.78 -0.84 -10.32
CA ALA A 222 12.80 -0.34 -9.35
C ALA A 222 11.74 -1.42 -9.01
N VAL A 223 11.12 -2.02 -10.03
CA VAL A 223 10.10 -3.07 -9.84
C VAL A 223 10.71 -4.34 -9.24
N LYS A 224 11.90 -4.76 -9.69
CA LYS A 224 12.60 -5.93 -9.15
C LYS A 224 12.93 -5.75 -7.66
N THR A 225 13.39 -4.58 -7.26
CA THR A 225 13.67 -4.26 -5.85
C THR A 225 12.41 -4.31 -5.00
N LEU A 226 11.27 -3.79 -5.49
CA LEU A 226 9.99 -3.91 -4.80
C LEU A 226 9.54 -5.38 -4.67
N ARG A 227 9.63 -6.16 -5.76
CA ARG A 227 9.24 -7.58 -5.77
C ARG A 227 10.10 -8.46 -4.87
N ASN A 228 11.37 -8.10 -4.68
CA ASN A 228 12.24 -8.76 -3.71
C ASN A 228 11.77 -8.58 -2.25
N ASN A 229 11.02 -7.50 -1.97
CA ASN A 229 10.49 -7.21 -0.63
C ASN A 229 9.05 -7.69 -0.46
N LYS A 230 8.25 -7.62 -1.53
CA LYS A 230 6.86 -8.09 -1.55
C LYS A 230 6.53 -8.60 -2.97
N PRO A 231 6.31 -9.91 -3.20
CA PRO A 231 6.27 -10.45 -4.57
C PRO A 231 5.12 -9.96 -5.45
N ASN A 232 3.98 -9.58 -4.87
CA ASN A 232 2.80 -9.09 -5.60
C ASN A 232 2.86 -7.58 -5.92
N MET A 233 4.05 -6.98 -5.93
CA MET A 233 4.26 -5.57 -6.27
C MET A 233 4.17 -5.35 -7.78
N VAL A 234 3.40 -4.34 -8.19
CA VAL A 234 3.07 -4.07 -9.61
C VAL A 234 2.46 -5.31 -10.25
N ASP A 235 1.50 -5.91 -9.54
CA ASP A 235 0.75 -7.07 -9.99
C ASP A 235 -0.64 -6.65 -10.51
N LEU A 236 -1.01 -7.18 -11.67
CA LEU A 236 -2.27 -6.92 -12.36
C LEU A 236 -3.28 -8.05 -12.07
N LEU A 237 -3.48 -8.38 -10.79
CA LEU A 237 -4.54 -9.32 -10.42
C LEU A 237 -5.86 -8.55 -10.24
N VAL A 238 -6.59 -8.41 -11.33
CA VAL A 238 -8.04 -8.17 -11.33
C VAL A 238 -8.69 -9.39 -10.67
N SER A 239 -9.28 -9.24 -9.48
CA SER A 239 -10.14 -10.26 -8.90
C SER A 239 -11.57 -9.72 -8.83
N VAL A 240 -12.42 -10.18 -9.76
CA VAL A 240 -13.88 -10.19 -9.54
C VAL A 240 -14.47 -11.51 -10.07
N ARG A 241 -14.70 -12.42 -9.13
CA ARG A 241 -15.77 -13.45 -9.03
C ARG A 241 -15.92 -14.46 -10.17
N THR A 242 -15.37 -15.67 -9.97
CA THR A 242 -15.96 -16.90 -10.49
C THR A 242 -17.22 -17.23 -9.67
N SER A 243 -18.39 -16.86 -10.20
CA SER A 243 -19.64 -17.49 -9.79
C SER A 243 -19.66 -18.88 -10.41
N THR A 244 -19.47 -19.92 -9.60
CA THR A 244 -19.64 -21.30 -10.05
C THR A 244 -21.10 -21.54 -10.40
N SER A 245 -21.42 -21.59 -11.69
CA SER A 245 -22.58 -22.34 -12.19
C SER A 245 -22.07 -23.48 -13.05
N THR A 246 -22.17 -24.68 -12.51
CA THR A 246 -21.98 -25.96 -13.17
C THR A 246 -22.87 -26.10 -14.40
N SER A 247 -22.28 -26.44 -15.55
CA SER A 247 -22.92 -27.27 -16.56
C SER A 247 -21.88 -27.89 -17.48
N ASP A 248 -21.90 -29.22 -17.53
CA ASP A 248 -21.14 -30.11 -18.40
C ASP A 248 -21.10 -29.68 -19.87
N SER A 249 -19.94 -29.80 -20.51
CA SER A 249 -19.74 -30.69 -21.66
C SER A 249 -18.33 -30.51 -22.21
N GLY A 250 -17.64 -31.63 -22.40
CA GLY A 250 -16.28 -31.65 -22.93
C GLY A 250 -16.23 -31.27 -24.41
N LEU A 251 -15.21 -30.48 -24.78
CA LEU A 251 -14.62 -30.52 -26.11
C LEU A 251 -13.18 -30.00 -26.05
N SER A 252 -12.28 -30.74 -26.70
CA SER A 252 -10.89 -30.38 -26.93
C SER A 252 -10.75 -29.11 -27.75
N THR A 253 -9.90 -28.17 -27.32
CA THR A 253 -9.30 -27.16 -28.20
C THR A 253 -7.90 -26.82 -27.73
N SER A 254 -6.92 -27.09 -28.60
CA SER A 254 -5.65 -26.37 -28.68
C SER A 254 -5.87 -24.86 -28.55
N THR A 255 -5.06 -24.17 -27.77
CA THR A 255 -5.05 -22.70 -27.79
C THR A 255 -3.63 -22.18 -27.53
N GLU A 256 -3.16 -21.46 -28.53
CA GLU A 256 -2.04 -20.53 -28.50
C GLU A 256 -2.28 -19.42 -27.45
N ASP A 257 -1.21 -18.65 -27.23
CA ASP A 257 -1.16 -17.31 -26.63
C ASP A 257 -1.22 -17.15 -25.10
N PHE A 258 -0.05 -16.88 -24.53
CA PHE A 258 0.09 -16.04 -23.34
C PHE A 258 1.23 -15.03 -23.52
N THR A 259 0.94 -13.93 -24.23
CA THR A 259 1.71 -12.69 -24.22
C THR A 259 0.78 -11.48 -24.06
N ALA A 260 0.15 -11.30 -22.89
CA ALA A 260 -0.72 -10.13 -22.69
C ALA A 260 -0.80 -9.53 -21.27
N ALA A 261 -0.11 -10.07 -20.26
CA ALA A 261 -0.27 -9.60 -18.86
C ALA A 261 0.85 -8.66 -18.35
N ASP A 262 1.76 -8.22 -19.21
CA ASP A 262 2.90 -7.34 -18.87
C ASP A 262 2.71 -5.90 -19.39
N GLY A 263 1.58 -5.63 -20.07
CA GLY A 263 1.33 -4.42 -20.84
C GLY A 263 1.01 -3.19 -20.02
N ALA A 264 -0.08 -3.15 -19.25
CA ALA A 264 -0.64 -1.90 -18.72
C ALA A 264 0.27 -1.15 -17.71
N GLY A 265 0.97 -1.88 -16.83
CA GLY A 265 1.92 -1.27 -15.89
C GLY A 265 3.18 -0.76 -16.60
N LYS A 266 3.69 -1.52 -17.57
CA LYS A 266 4.78 -1.07 -18.45
C LYS A 266 4.34 0.04 -19.39
N GLU A 267 3.10 0.07 -19.85
CA GLU A 267 2.54 1.12 -20.69
C GLU A 267 2.35 2.39 -19.88
N LEU A 268 1.87 2.33 -18.63
CA LEU A 268 1.83 3.51 -17.77
C LEU A 268 3.22 4.06 -17.52
N LEU A 269 4.18 3.20 -17.15
CA LEU A 269 5.58 3.61 -16.95
C LEU A 269 6.19 4.12 -18.26
N SER A 270 6.20 3.32 -19.32
CA SER A 270 6.70 3.68 -20.65
C SER A 270 6.01 4.91 -21.24
N SER A 271 4.73 5.14 -20.99
CA SER A 271 4.00 6.30 -21.52
C SER A 271 4.10 7.54 -20.62
N LEU A 272 4.41 7.38 -19.33
CA LEU A 272 4.87 8.50 -18.48
C LEU A 272 6.26 8.97 -18.94
N PHE A 273 7.12 8.07 -19.44
CA PHE A 273 8.51 8.38 -19.79
C PHE A 273 8.76 8.61 -21.30
N ASN A 274 7.87 8.19 -22.21
CA ASN A 274 7.98 8.49 -23.65
C ASN A 274 7.49 9.91 -24.02
N ASP A 275 6.70 10.56 -23.16
CA ASP A 275 6.39 11.98 -23.30
C ASP A 275 7.61 12.79 -22.82
N LYS A 276 8.56 13.05 -23.74
CA LYS A 276 9.69 13.99 -23.56
C LYS A 276 9.24 15.47 -23.45
N LYS A 277 8.22 15.73 -22.63
CA LYS A 277 7.76 17.06 -22.23
C LYS A 277 7.29 17.01 -20.76
N LEU A 278 8.25 16.78 -19.87
CA LEU A 278 8.19 17.24 -18.49
C LEU A 278 9.13 18.44 -18.36
#